data_AF-G7WQ17-F1
#
_entry.id   AF-G7WQ17-F1
#
_cell.length_a   1.000
_cell.length_b   1.000
_cell.length_c   1.000
_cell.angle_alpha   90.00
_cell.angle_beta   90.00
_cell.angle_gamma   90.00
#
_symmetry.space_group_name_H-M   'P 1'
#
loop_
_entity.id
_entity.type
_entity.pdbx_description
1 polymer ?
#
loop_
_entity_poly.entity_id
_entity_poly.type
_entity_poly.pdbx_seq_one_letter_code
_entity_poly.pdbx_strand_id
1 'polypeptide(L)' 'MDLQGRDLIFRIHAVERMFERDISVEDVRRVLLEGAVIEGYPEDTPFPSCLIFGWC' A
#
# COMPACT_ATOMS: atom_id res chain seq x y z
N MET A 1 3.38 -1.15 11.05
CA MET A 1 3.50 -2.61 10.79
C MET A 1 4.98 -2.97 10.71
N ASP A 2 5.42 -4.12 11.21
CA ASP A 2 6.80 -4.57 10.97
C ASP A 2 6.88 -5.29 9.61
N LEU A 3 7.64 -4.71 8.68
CA LEU A 3 7.81 -5.21 7.30
C LEU A 3 9.16 -5.91 7.08
N GLN A 4 9.98 -6.09 8.13
CA GLN A 4 11.29 -6.74 7.97
C GLN A 4 11.13 -8.17 7.41
N GLY A 5 11.75 -8.40 6.25
CA GLY A 5 11.71 -9.70 5.56
C GLY A 5 10.44 -10.02 4.78
N ARG A 6 9.55 -9.04 4.52
CA ARG A 6 8.36 -9.25 3.68
C ARG A 6 8.50 -8.59 2.30
N ASP A 7 8.20 -9.35 1.26
CA ASP A 7 8.15 -8.85 -0.12
C ASP A 7 6.85 -8.09 -0.38
N LEU A 8 6.96 -6.94 -1.05
CA LEU A 8 5.80 -6.20 -1.57
C LEU A 8 5.42 -6.76 -2.93
N ILE A 9 4.19 -7.24 -3.05
CA ILE A 9 3.66 -7.79 -4.30
C ILE A 9 2.75 -6.75 -4.94
N PHE A 10 3.14 -6.26 -6.12
CA PHE A 10 2.35 -5.31 -6.90
C PHE A 10 1.65 -6.01 -8.07
N ARG A 11 0.37 -5.71 -8.28
CA ARG A 11 -0.34 -6.08 -9.51
C ARG A 11 0.02 -5.10 -10.62
N ILE A 12 -0.04 -5.55 -11.88
CA ILE A 12 0.29 -4.72 -13.06
C ILE A 12 -0.48 -3.39 -13.04
N HIS A 13 -1.79 -3.44 -12.80
CA HIS A 13 -2.60 -2.23 -12.73
C HIS A 13 -2.14 -1.26 -11.62
N ALA A 14 -1.68 -1.78 -10.47
CA ALA A 14 -1.14 -0.92 -9.41
C ALA A 14 0.14 -0.22 -9.86
N VAL A 15 1.04 -0.93 -10.55
CA VAL A 15 2.29 -0.37 -11.08
C VAL A 15 2.03 0.72 -12.13
N GLU A 16 1.09 0.50 -13.06
CA GLU A 16 0.67 1.51 -14.04
C GLU A 16 0.17 2.78 -13.35
N ARG A 17 -0.72 2.61 -12.36
CA ARG A 17 -1.30 3.71 -11.58
C ARG A 17 -0.29 4.44 -10.69
N MET A 18 0.75 3.75 -10.24
CA MET A 18 1.88 4.34 -9.52
C MET A 18 2.71 5.21 -10.46
N PHE A 19 3.04 4.70 -11.65
CA PHE A 19 3.79 5.45 -12.66
C PHE A 19 3.06 6.72 -13.11
N GLU A 20 1.76 6.64 -13.38
CA GLU A 20 0.93 7.80 -13.77
C GLU A 20 0.88 8.91 -12.69
N ARG A 21 1.15 8.57 -11.43
CA ARG A 21 1.02 9.47 -10.28
C ARG A 21 2.35 9.79 -9.60
N ASP A 22 3.47 9.38 -10.21
CA ASP A 22 4.82 9.55 -9.65
C ASP A 22 4.96 8.97 -8.23
N ILE A 23 4.38 7.78 -8.00
CA ILE A 23 4.45 7.07 -6.72
C ILE A 23 5.55 6.02 -6.78
N SER A 24 6.58 6.17 -5.96
CA SER A 24 7.68 5.21 -5.86
C SER A 24 7.34 4.02 -4.95
N VAL A 25 8.14 2.95 -5.05
CA VAL A 25 8.06 1.82 -4.09
C VAL A 25 8.42 2.28 -2.68
N GLU A 26 9.32 3.27 -2.55
CA GLU A 26 9.73 3.85 -1.28
C GLU A 26 8.57 4.61 -0.61
N ASP A 27 7.76 5.32 -1.40
CA ASP A 27 6.53 5.96 -0.90
C ASP A 27 5.59 4.92 -0.31
N VAL A 28 5.33 3.83 -1.04
CA VAL A 28 4.47 2.74 -0.55
C VAL A 28 5.04 2.13 0.73
N ARG A 29 6.36 1.93 0.80
CA ARG A 29 7.03 1.38 1.99
C ARG A 29 6.87 2.30 3.19
N ARG A 30 7.08 3.60 3.00
CA ARG A 30 6.91 4.63 4.04
C ARG A 30 5.48 4.68 4.55
N VAL A 31 4.49 4.69 3.66
CA VAL A 31 3.07 4.71 4.04
C VAL A 31 2.68 3.44 4.81
N LEU A 32 3.21 2.26 4.48
CA LEU A 32 2.97 1.04 5.25
C LEU A 32 3.63 1.02 6.64
N LEU A 33 4.72 1.77 6.82
CA LEU A 33 5.45 1.86 8.10
C LEU A 33 4.89 2.95 9.01
N GLU A 34 4.61 4.12 8.45
CA GLU A 34 4.35 5.39 9.17
C GLU A 34 2.93 5.94 8.94
N GLY A 35 2.21 5.42 7.94
CA GLY A 35 0.86 5.85 7.59
C GLY A 35 -0.19 5.47 8.64
N ALA A 36 -1.37 6.07 8.50
CA ALA A 36 -2.53 5.78 9.32
C ALA A 36 -3.60 5.05 8.50
N VAL A 37 -4.09 3.91 8.99
CA VAL A 37 -5.28 3.27 8.41
C VAL A 37 -6.48 4.16 8.71
N ILE A 38 -7.15 4.63 7.65
CA ILE A 38 -8.33 5.51 7.77
C ILE A 38 -9.63 4.77 7.47
N GLU A 39 -9.56 3.64 6.77
CA GLU A 39 -10.70 2.77 6.51
C GLU A 39 -10.23 1.31 6.35
N GLY A 40 -11.00 0.36 6.88
CA GLY A 40 -10.68 -1.07 6.81
C GLY A 40 -11.82 -1.86 6.18
N TYR A 41 -11.47 -2.79 5.31
CA TYR A 41 -12.40 -3.66 4.59
C TYR A 41 -12.03 -5.14 4.88
N PRO A 42 -12.32 -5.65 6.09
CA PRO A 42 -11.93 -6.99 6.49
C PRO A 42 -12.64 -8.09 5.67
N GLU A 43 -13.81 -7.78 5.11
CA GLU A 43 -14.65 -8.73 4.37
C GLU A 43 -14.35 -8.75 2.86
N ASP A 44 -13.39 -7.95 2.39
CA ASP A 44 -13.03 -7.92 0.97
C ASP A 44 -12.48 -9.27 0.50
N THR A 45 -12.78 -9.60 -0.77
CA THR A 45 -12.30 -10.82 -1.41
C THR A 45 -11.35 -10.48 -2.56
N PRO A 46 -10.28 -11.26 -2.77
CA PRO A 46 -9.91 -12.50 -2.08
C PRO A 46 -9.16 -12.33 -0.74
N PHE A 47 -8.77 -11.10 -0.38
CA PHE A 47 -8.06 -10.81 0.86
C PHE A 47 -8.62 -9.53 1.50
N PRO A 48 -8.57 -9.42 2.84
CA PRO A 48 -8.86 -8.17 3.54
C PRO A 48 -8.04 -7.01 2.97
N SER A 49 -8.67 -5.85 2.87
CA SER A 49 -8.03 -4.63 2.37
C SER A 49 -8.19 -3.47 3.35
N CYS A 50 -7.43 -2.39 3.14
CA CYS A 50 -7.56 -1.16 3.91
C CYS A 50 -7.10 0.05 3.09
N LEU A 51 -7.60 1.22 3.46
CA LEU A 51 -7.13 2.50 2.95
C LEU A 51 -6.18 3.12 3.97
N ILE A 52 -4.97 3.44 3.51
CA ILE A 52 -3.91 4.02 4.33
C ILE A 52 -3.64 5.45 3.86
N PHE A 53 -3.72 6.40 4.79
CA PHE A 53 -3.29 7.77 4.58
C PHE A 53 -1.80 7.90 4.85
N GLY A 54 -1.09 8.56 3.94
CA GLY A 54 0.35 8.75 3.99
C GLY A 54 0.77 10.16 3.63
N TRP A 55 1.82 10.64 4.30
CA TRP A 55 2.47 11.93 4.02
C TRP A 55 3.68 11.64 3.13
N CYS A 56 3.45 11.62 1.82
CA CYS A 56 4.49 11.39 0.81
C CYS A 56 5.36 12.64 0.65
#